data_AF-A0A8J8M797-F1
#
_entry.id   AF-A0A8J8M797-F1
#
_cell.length_a   1.000
_cell.length_b   1.000
_cell.length_c   1.000
_cell.angle_alpha   90.00
_cell.angle_beta   90.00
_cell.angle_gamma   90.00
#
_symmetry.space_group_name_H-M   'P 1'
#
loop_
_entity.id
_entity.type
_entity.pdbx_description
1 polymer ?
#
loop_
_entity_poly.entity_id
_entity_poly.type
_entity_poly.pdbx_seq_one_letter_code
_entity_poly.pdbx_strand_id
1 'polypeptide(L)'
;MEEVISYLKKKSQLIYDINCIKKYIEGGDYDKNLKATWERYKKELIEINKKIENLKIPQLQEFDNEKQIIMSSIKEHEEKIRLLKKQLKDIDKLIIKLQID
;
A
#
# COMPACT_ATOMS: atom_id res chain seq x y z
N MET A 1 -13.42 -4.21 -22.49
CA MET A 1 -12.00 -3.94 -22.14
C MET A 1 -11.77 -2.44 -21.89
N GLU A 2 -12.29 -1.55 -22.73
CA GLU A 2 -12.21 -0.08 -22.53
C GLU A 2 -12.80 0.41 -21.20
N GLU A 3 -13.91 -0.18 -20.75
CA GLU A 3 -14.53 0.17 -19.47
C GLU A 3 -13.62 -0.17 -18.27
N VAL A 4 -12.95 -1.33 -18.30
CA VAL A 4 -11.98 -1.73 -17.27
C VAL A 4 -10.76 -0.81 -17.26
N ILE A 5 -10.23 -0.47 -18.44
CA ILE A 5 -9.11 0.48 -18.55
C ILE A 5 -9.51 1.85 -18.00
N SER A 6 -10.73 2.31 -18.26
CA SER A 6 -11.28 3.55 -17.68
C SER A 6 -11.35 3.49 -16.16
N TYR A 7 -11.88 2.39 -15.59
CA TYR A 7 -11.91 2.21 -14.14
C TYR A 7 -10.52 2.12 -13.52
N LEU A 8 -9.56 1.46 -14.18
CA LEU A 8 -8.16 1.38 -13.71
C LEU A 8 -7.48 2.76 -13.73
N LYS A 9 -7.66 3.54 -14.80
CA LYS A 9 -7.15 4.92 -14.85
C LYS A 9 -7.74 5.79 -13.74
N LYS A 10 -9.07 5.71 -13.56
CA LYS A 10 -9.78 6.45 -12.51
C LYS A 10 -9.33 6.04 -11.10
N LYS A 11 -9.09 4.74 -10.88
CA LYS A 11 -8.52 4.20 -9.65
C LYS A 11 -7.12 4.76 -9.37
N SER A 12 -6.24 4.76 -10.37
CA SER A 12 -4.88 5.31 -10.23
C SER A 12 -4.91 6.79 -9.86
N GLN A 13 -5.77 7.58 -10.51
CA GLN A 13 -5.94 9.00 -10.19
C GLN A 13 -6.43 9.20 -8.75
N LEU A 14 -7.46 8.46 -8.33
CA LEU A 14 -7.98 8.56 -6.97
C LEU A 14 -6.95 8.17 -5.90
N ILE A 15 -6.15 7.15 -6.15
CA ILE A 15 -5.06 6.76 -5.22
C ILE A 15 -4.04 7.90 -5.10
N TYR A 16 -3.66 8.51 -6.22
CA TYR A 16 -2.78 9.67 -6.21
C TYR A 16 -3.38 10.83 -5.41
N ASP A 17 -4.62 11.20 -5.68
CA ASP A 17 -5.31 12.32 -5.00
C ASP A 17 -5.45 12.06 -3.50
N ILE A 18 -5.84 10.84 -3.11
CA ILE A 18 -5.92 10.41 -1.71
C ILE A 18 -4.57 10.53 -1.01
N ASN A 19 -3.48 10.11 -1.66
CA ASN A 19 -2.14 10.18 -1.10
C ASN A 19 -1.62 11.61 -0.97
N CYS A 20 -1.96 12.49 -1.92
CA CYS A 20 -1.67 13.91 -1.82
C CYS A 20 -2.40 14.53 -0.62
N ILE A 21 -3.71 14.29 -0.50
CA ILE A 21 -4.52 14.83 0.60
C ILE A 21 -4.09 14.27 1.96
N LYS A 22 -3.71 12.98 2.00
CA LYS A 22 -3.24 12.31 3.22
C LYS A 22 -2.09 13.07 3.89
N LYS A 23 -1.14 13.61 3.11
CA LYS A 23 -0.01 14.39 3.65
C LYS A 23 -0.46 15.65 4.40
N TYR A 24 -1.49 16.34 3.90
CA TYR A 24 -2.05 17.52 4.56
C TYR A 24 -2.86 17.14 5.82
N ILE A 25 -3.59 16.02 5.77
CA ILE A 25 -4.33 15.52 6.94
C ILE A 25 -3.39 15.07 8.07
N GLU A 26 -2.33 14.34 7.75
CA GLU A 26 -1.33 13.88 8.73
C GLU A 26 -0.48 15.03 9.29
N GLY A 27 -0.25 16.09 8.51
CA GLY A 27 0.40 17.32 8.96
C GLY A 27 -0.48 18.20 9.85
N GLY A 28 -1.76 17.85 10.06
CA GLY A 28 -2.72 18.65 10.83
C GLY A 28 -3.23 19.90 10.12
N ASP A 29 -2.81 20.12 8.87
CA ASP A 29 -3.12 21.30 8.06
C ASP A 29 -4.28 20.99 7.10
N TYR A 30 -5.49 20.79 7.66
CA TYR A 30 -6.67 20.46 6.88
C TYR A 30 -7.94 21.12 7.43
N ASP A 31 -8.79 21.60 6.52
CA ASP A 31 -10.12 22.08 6.86
C ASP A 31 -11.16 20.93 6.77
N LYS A 32 -12.39 21.21 7.23
CA LYS A 32 -13.51 20.24 7.17
C LYS A 32 -13.82 19.79 5.74
N ASN A 33 -13.58 20.65 4.74
CA ASN A 33 -13.87 20.37 3.33
C ASN A 33 -12.84 19.39 2.74
N LEU A 34 -11.57 19.53 3.10
CA LEU A 34 -10.48 18.67 2.68
C LEU A 34 -10.66 17.26 3.27
N LYS A 35 -11.04 17.17 4.55
CA LYS A 35 -11.40 15.89 5.19
C LYS A 35 -12.62 15.24 4.52
N ALA A 36 -13.67 16.01 4.23
CA ALA A 36 -14.86 15.50 3.54
C ALA A 36 -14.52 15.02 2.12
N THR A 37 -13.66 15.73 1.40
CA THR A 37 -13.18 15.37 0.06
C THR A 37 -12.36 14.09 0.08
N TRP A 38 -11.47 13.95 1.08
CA TRP A 38 -10.70 12.73 1.29
C TRP A 38 -11.59 11.50 1.53
N GLU A 39 -12.59 11.63 2.40
CA GLU A 39 -13.55 10.56 2.68
C GLU A 39 -14.42 10.24 1.45
N ARG A 40 -14.79 11.24 0.65
CA ARG A 40 -15.50 11.03 -0.62
C ARG A 40 -14.65 10.23 -1.60
N TYR A 41 -13.38 10.58 -1.78
CA TYR A 41 -12.48 9.86 -2.68
C TYR A 41 -12.24 8.43 -2.22
N LYS A 42 -12.14 8.17 -0.91
CA LYS A 42 -12.08 6.80 -0.39
C LYS A 42 -13.32 5.99 -0.74
N LYS A 43 -14.52 6.56 -0.57
CA LYS A 43 -15.78 5.90 -0.94
C LYS A 43 -15.81 5.58 -2.44
N GLU A 44 -15.44 6.55 -3.27
CA GLU A 44 -15.39 6.38 -4.72
C GLU A 44 -14.37 5.30 -5.15
N LEU A 45 -13.22 5.23 -4.48
CA LEU A 45 -12.23 4.19 -4.68
C LEU A 45 -12.79 2.78 -4.35
N ILE A 46 -13.56 2.66 -3.27
CA ILE A 46 -14.23 1.39 -2.90
C ILE A 46 -15.24 0.99 -3.98
N GLU A 47 -16.04 1.94 -4.49
CA GLU A 47 -17.02 1.66 -5.54
C GLU A 47 -16.35 1.24 -6.85
N ILE A 48 -15.26 1.89 -7.24
CA ILE A 48 -14.51 1.52 -8.45
C ILE A 48 -13.88 0.13 -8.29
N ASN A 49 -13.35 -0.21 -7.12
CA ASN A 49 -12.85 -1.56 -6.87
C ASN A 49 -13.95 -2.61 -7.03
N LYS A 50 -15.14 -2.38 -6.47
CA LYS A 50 -16.30 -3.28 -6.65
C LYS A 50 -16.70 -3.41 -8.12
N LYS A 51 -16.70 -2.31 -8.88
CA LYS A 51 -17.00 -2.33 -10.32
C LYS A 51 -15.96 -3.15 -11.09
N ILE A 52 -14.68 -3.00 -10.77
CA ILE A 52 -13.60 -3.79 -11.38
C ILE A 52 -13.75 -5.28 -11.03
N GLU A 53 -14.04 -5.62 -9.77
CA GLU A 53 -14.27 -7.00 -9.32
C GLU A 53 -15.48 -7.64 -10.00
N ASN A 54 -16.57 -6.89 -10.15
CA ASN A 54 -17.80 -7.36 -10.81
C ASN A 54 -17.62 -7.57 -12.32
N LEU A 55 -16.64 -6.94 -12.94
CA LEU A 55 -16.35 -7.11 -14.36
C LEU A 55 -15.65 -8.43 -14.70
N LYS A 56 -15.40 -9.31 -13.71
CA LYS A 56 -14.84 -10.69 -13.81
C LYS A 56 -14.32 -11.05 -15.20
N ILE A 57 -13.17 -10.48 -15.55
CA ILE A 57 -12.41 -10.89 -16.72
C ILE A 57 -11.48 -12.01 -16.23
N PRO A 58 -11.49 -13.22 -16.82
CA PRO A 58 -10.59 -14.31 -16.44
C PRO A 58 -9.11 -13.89 -16.36
N GLN A 59 -8.69 -12.97 -17.24
CA GLN A 59 -7.34 -12.38 -17.25
C GLN A 59 -7.04 -11.56 -15.98
N LEU A 60 -8.03 -10.90 -15.35
CA LEU A 60 -7.84 -10.18 -14.09
C LEU A 60 -7.64 -11.14 -12.91
N GLN A 61 -8.18 -12.37 -12.96
CA GLN A 61 -7.92 -13.36 -11.91
C GLN A 61 -6.47 -13.83 -11.94
N GLU A 62 -5.89 -14.00 -13.13
CA GLU A 62 -4.47 -14.30 -13.28
C GLU A 62 -3.61 -13.16 -12.72
N PHE A 63 -3.93 -11.90 -13.06
CA PHE A 63 -3.23 -10.74 -12.49
C PHE A 63 -3.40 -10.60 -10.98
N ASP A 64 -4.59 -10.88 -10.43
CA ASP A 64 -4.81 -10.85 -8.99
C ASP A 64 -4.05 -11.97 -8.27
N ASN A 65 -3.96 -13.16 -8.88
CA ASN A 65 -3.14 -14.25 -8.37
C ASN A 65 -1.64 -13.90 -8.40
N GLU A 66 -1.14 -13.37 -9.50
CA GLU A 66 0.25 -12.89 -9.61
C GLU A 66 0.55 -11.80 -8.56
N LYS A 67 -0.36 -10.83 -8.41
CA LYS A 67 -0.26 -9.79 -7.40
C LYS A 67 -0.23 -10.38 -5.99
N GLN A 68 -1.05 -11.38 -5.69
CA GLN A 68 -1.04 -12.04 -4.38
C GLN A 68 0.27 -12.79 -4.12
N ILE A 69 0.83 -13.46 -5.13
CA ILE A 69 2.13 -14.13 -5.05
C ILE A 69 3.23 -13.10 -4.77
N ILE A 70 3.26 -11.99 -5.51
CA ILE A 70 4.24 -10.91 -5.33
C ILE A 70 4.10 -10.29 -3.93
N MET A 71 2.88 -9.99 -3.49
CA MET A 71 2.63 -9.43 -2.15
C MET A 71 3.07 -10.37 -1.03
N SER A 72 2.89 -11.68 -1.21
CA SER A 72 3.35 -12.69 -0.24
C SER A 72 4.88 -12.73 -0.18
N SER A 73 5.53 -12.71 -1.35
CA SER A 73 6.99 -12.62 -1.45
C SER A 73 7.52 -11.34 -0.78
N ILE A 74 6.90 -10.18 -1.00
CA ILE A 74 7.29 -8.93 -0.34
C ILE A 74 7.26 -9.09 1.18
N LYS A 75 6.17 -9.64 1.74
CA LYS A 75 6.04 -9.86 3.19
C LYS A 75 7.12 -10.79 3.73
N GLU A 76 7.44 -11.86 3.01
CA GLU A 76 8.53 -12.77 3.40
C GLU A 76 9.89 -12.07 3.40
N HIS A 77 10.15 -11.23 2.40
CA HIS A 77 11.40 -10.46 2.33
C HIS A 77 11.47 -9.40 3.42
N GLU A 78 10.36 -8.71 3.72
CA GLU A 78 10.28 -7.77 4.84
C GLU A 78 10.59 -8.45 6.18
N GLU A 79 10.05 -9.65 6.40
CA GLU A 79 10.30 -10.43 7.60
C GLU A 79 11.76 -10.90 7.69
N LYS A 80 12.35 -11.36 6.58
CA LYS A 80 13.78 -11.69 6.51
C LYS A 80 14.65 -10.48 6.84
N ILE A 81 14.34 -9.31 6.28
CA ILE A 81 15.05 -8.06 6.59
C ILE A 81 14.92 -7.72 8.07
N ARG A 82 13.74 -7.88 8.67
CA ARG A 82 13.50 -7.64 10.09
C ARG A 82 14.37 -8.54 10.97
N LEU A 83 14.45 -9.83 10.64
CA LEU A 83 15.27 -10.81 11.35
C LEU A 83 16.77 -10.49 11.22
N LEU A 84 17.26 -10.19 10.02
CA LEU A 84 18.66 -9.82 9.78
C LEU A 84 19.04 -8.55 10.55
N LYS A 85 18.17 -7.54 10.56
CA LYS A 85 18.37 -6.32 11.36
C LYS A 85 18.45 -6.62 12.86
N LYS A 86 17.69 -7.60 13.35
CA LYS A 86 17.77 -8.03 14.75
C LYS A 86 19.11 -8.72 15.03
N GLN A 87 19.53 -9.63 14.17
CA GLN A 87 20.81 -10.33 14.30
C GLN A 87 22.01 -9.38 14.29
N LEU A 88 22.01 -8.38 13.40
CA LEU A 88 23.05 -7.35 13.38
C LEU A 88 23.12 -6.59 14.71
N LYS A 89 21.98 -6.17 15.26
CA LYS A 89 21.94 -5.52 16.57
C LYS A 89 22.46 -6.40 17.71
N ASP A 90 22.20 -7.70 17.66
CA ASP A 90 22.67 -8.63 18.67
C ASP A 90 24.20 -8.86 18.55
N ILE A 91 24.74 -8.89 17.32
CA ILE A 91 26.19 -8.90 17.07
C ILE A 91 26.83 -7.60 17.57
N ASP A 92 26.25 -6.43 17.27
CA ASP A 92 26.78 -5.14 17.73
C ASP A 92 26.86 -5.09 19.27
N LYS A 93 25.84 -5.60 19.97
CA LYS A 93 25.86 -5.70 21.44
C LYS A 93 26.96 -6.63 21.95
N LEU A 94 27.19 -7.75 21.29
CA LEU A 94 28.26 -8.68 21.66
C LEU A 94 29.64 -8.04 21.46
N ILE A 95 29.85 -7.33 20.34
CA ILE A 95 31.09 -6.61 20.07
C ILE A 95 31.34 -5.54 21.12
N ILE A 96 30.32 -4.71 21.45
CA ILE A 96 30.44 -3.70 22.50
C ILE A 96 30.78 -4.34 23.84
N LYS A 97 30.15 -5.47 24.19
CA LYS A 97 30.44 -6.19 25.43
C LYS A 97 31.89 -6.69 25.48
N LEU A 98 32.39 -7.25 24.38
CA LEU A 98 33.77 -7.73 24.23
C LEU A 98 34.83 -6.61 24.21
N GLN A 99 34.44 -5.35 23.99
CA GLN A 99 35.34 -4.19 24.03
C GLN A 99 35.44 -3.54 25.42
N ILE A 100 34.51 -3.87 26.32
CA ILE A 100 34.44 -3.31 27.68
C ILE A 100 35.06 -4.28 28.71
N ASP A 101 35.16 -5.57 28.37
CA ASP A 101 35.94 -6.59 29.10
C ASP A 101 37.42 -6.59 28.64
#